data_AF-A0A453LUN5-F1
#
_entry.id   AF-A0A453LUN5-F1
#
_cell.length_a   1.000
_cell.length_b   1.000
_cell.length_c   1.000
_cell.angle_alpha   90.00
_cell.angle_beta   90.00
_cell.angle_gamma   90.00
#
_symmetry.space_group_name_H-M   'P 1'
#
loop_
_entity.id
_entity.type
_entity.pdbx_description
1 polymer ?
#
loop_
_entity_poly.entity_id
_entity_poly.type
_entity_poly.pdbx_seq_one_letter_code
_entity_poly.pdbx_strand_id
1 'polypeptide(L)' 'DKKVIVCDEKLKALFAGRDRVGFLEIAKLLTPHFVKTP' A
#
# COMPACT_ATOMS: atom_id res chain seq x y z
N ASP A 1 13.16 14.51 4.83
CA ASP A 1 12.07 13.54 5.08
C ASP A 1 11.22 13.28 3.84
N LYS A 2 11.43 12.15 3.16
CA LYS A 2 10.47 11.65 2.15
C LYS A 2 10.26 10.16 2.37
N LYS A 3 9.31 9.81 3.24
CA LYS A 3 8.82 8.42 3.40
C LYS A 3 7.81 8.11 2.31
N VAL A 4 8.32 8.06 1.08
CA VAL A 4 7.54 7.70 -0.12
C VAL A 4 7.96 6.30 -0.52
N ILE A 5 6.99 5.43 -0.72
CA ILE A 5 7.20 4.05 -1.12
C ILE A 5 6.98 4.00 -2.62
N VAL A 6 7.96 3.47 -3.34
CA VAL A 6 7.86 3.20 -4.78
C VAL A 6 7.33 1.79 -4.94
N CYS A 7 6.23 1.64 -5.66
CA CYS A 7 5.53 0.37 -5.79
C CYS A 7 6.06 -0.41 -6.99
N ASP A 8 6.54 -1.62 -6.74
CA ASP A 8 6.79 -2.62 -7.78
C ASP A 8 5.47 -3.23 -8.30
N GLU A 9 5.54 -4.11 -9.30
CA GLU A 9 4.35 -4.72 -9.92
C GLU A 9 3.41 -5.41 -8.92
N LYS A 10 3.95 -6.06 -7.88
CA LYS A 10 3.13 -6.71 -6.85
C LYS A 10 2.49 -5.68 -5.92
N LEU A 11 3.24 -4.66 -5.52
CA LEU A 11 2.69 -3.56 -4.70
C LEU A 11 1.64 -2.76 -5.48
N LYS A 12 1.82 -2.56 -6.79
CA LYS A 12 0.82 -1.93 -7.66
C LYS A 12 -0.49 -2.72 -7.66
N ALA A 13 -0.44 -4.05 -7.72
CA ALA A 13 -1.66 -4.87 -7.64
C ALA A 13 -2.40 -4.68 -6.29
N LEU A 14 -1.67 -4.52 -5.19
CA LEU A 14 -2.23 -4.31 -3.85
C LEU A 14 -2.73 -2.87 -3.62
N PHE A 15 -2.09 -1.88 -4.22
CA PHE A 15 -2.35 -0.45 -4.01
C PHE A 15 -3.15 0.21 -5.14
N ALA A 16 -4.01 -0.56 -5.81
CA ALA A 16 -4.89 -0.09 -6.88
C ALA A 16 -4.13 0.59 -8.05
N GLY A 17 -2.98 0.05 -8.42
CA GLY A 17 -2.16 0.49 -9.55
C GLY A 17 -1.29 1.72 -9.29
N ARG A 18 -1.14 2.17 -8.04
CA ARG A 18 -0.31 3.34 -7.71
C ARG A 18 1.18 3.04 -7.84
N ASP A 19 1.92 3.89 -8.56
CA ASP A 19 3.38 3.83 -8.67
C ASP A 19 4.11 4.32 -7.42
N ARG A 20 3.51 5.25 -6.67
CA ARG A 20 4.09 5.84 -5.47
C ARG A 20 3.00 6.06 -4.43
N VAL A 21 3.26 5.65 -3.21
CA VAL A 21 2.34 5.83 -2.08
C VAL A 21 3.08 6.43 -0.89
N GLY A 22 2.40 7.29 -0.15
CA GLY A 22 2.92 7.80 1.12
C GLY A 22 2.84 6.74 2.23
N PHE A 23 3.70 6.84 3.23
CA PHE A 23 3.66 5.95 4.40
C PHE A 23 2.33 5.93 5.17
N LEU A 24 1.56 7.02 5.13
CA LEU A 24 0.24 7.08 5.76
C LEU A 24 -0.85 6.46 4.86
N GLU A 25 -0.67 6.57 3.55
CA GLU A 25 -1.59 6.06 2.53
C GLU A 25 -1.52 4.54 2.42
N ILE A 26 -0.30 3.98 2.47
CA ILE A 26 -0.09 2.54 2.39
C ILE A 26 -0.80 1.80 3.54
N ALA A 27 -0.81 2.37 4.75
CA ALA A 27 -1.50 1.77 5.90
C ALA A 27 -3.00 1.62 5.64
N LYS A 28 -3.64 2.65 5.06
CA LYS A 28 -5.06 2.61 4.69
C LYS A 28 -5.33 1.60 3.57
N LEU A 29 -4.43 1.51 2.60
CA LEU A 29 -4.58 0.59 1.48
C LEU A 29 -4.38 -0.88 1.89
N LEU A 30 -3.51 -1.15 2.87
CA LEU A 30 -3.29 -2.49 3.41
C LEU A 30 -4.41 -2.98 4.33
N THR A 31 -5.09 -2.08 5.05
CA THR A 31 -6.20 -2.41 5.97
C THR A 31 -7.21 -3.43 5.41
N PRO A 32 -7.77 -3.27 4.19
CA PRO A 32 -8.71 -4.25 3.62
C PRO A 32 -8.07 -5.58 3.23
N HIS A 33 -6.75 -5.65 3.04
CA HIS A 33 -6.04 -6.90 2.72
C HIS A 33 -5.73 -7.73 3.96
N PHE A 34 -5.70 -7.11 5.15
CA PHE A 34 -5.56 -7.82 6.40
C PHE A 34 -6.90 -8.44 6.80
N VAL A 35 -7.11 -9.69 6.40
CA VAL A 35 -8.19 -10.52 6.92
C VAL A 35 -8.10 -10.59 8.45
N LYS A 36 -9.14 -10.10 9.13
CA LYS A 36 -9.30 -10.33 10.57
C LYS A 36 -9.61 -11.80 10.78
N THR A 37 -8.59 -12.58 11.13
CA THR A 37 -8.80 -13.93 11.65
C THR A 37 -9.56 -13.85 12.98
N PRO A 38 -10.59 -14.70 13.19
CA PRO A 38 -11.41 -14.72 14.40
C PRO A 38 -10.61 -15.10 15.66
#